data_AF-A0A352GQP5-F1
#
_entry.id   AF-A0A352GQP5-F1
#
_cell.length_a   1.000
_cell.length_b   1.000
_cell.length_c   1.000
_cell.angle_alpha   90.00
_cell.angle_beta   90.00
_cell.angle_gamma   90.00
#
_symmetry.space_group_name_H-M   'P 1'
#
loop_
_entity.id
_entity.type
_entity.pdbx_description
1 polymer ?
#
loop_
_entity_poly.entity_id
_entity_poly.type
_entity_poly.pdbx_seq_one_letter_code
_entity_poly.pdbx_strand_id
1 'polypeptide(L)'
;AAQAAADEAQAAVATAEGVAQTDTVTLDGTIEDGDVYSVTIDGDVVTVTVGTDTAAASTGITIADVRTALVNAINDAANGATDSVVASAGSGDGAITLTAAMPGIGFTATASATNNGGVDDQSATASTVTGNLGGATQVAQLDTVTLQGAVEAGDTYSVTVNGTIVSVIIPTDNSITTLTQVRDALVTAINDSAAGADVTAAAGDSDETLAITADVAGVAFTATATATNGGGNADNVAQSVTTTANLRGADDLAAQAGTIGYEILTSLGRRYHRVYADGAA
;
A
#
# COMPACT_ATOMS: atom_id res chain seq x y z
N ALA A 1 -19.38 19.04 7.87
CA ALA A 1 -18.53 18.32 8.84
C ALA A 1 -18.74 16.80 8.73
N ALA A 2 -19.84 16.23 9.23
CA ALA A 2 -20.03 14.76 9.21
C ALA A 2 -20.11 14.14 7.80
N GLN A 3 -20.78 14.79 6.84
CA GLN A 3 -20.86 14.29 5.47
C GLN A 3 -19.52 14.39 4.74
N ALA A 4 -18.77 15.48 4.91
CA ALA A 4 -17.44 15.64 4.34
C ALA A 4 -16.44 14.61 4.91
N ALA A 5 -16.49 14.36 6.23
CA ALA A 5 -15.69 13.30 6.85
C ALA A 5 -16.12 11.89 6.41
N ALA A 6 -17.42 11.68 6.13
CA ALA A 6 -17.90 10.42 5.58
C ALA A 6 -17.46 10.24 4.11
N ASP A 7 -17.49 11.30 3.30
CA ASP A 7 -17.07 11.28 1.90
C ASP A 7 -15.54 11.11 1.81
N GLU A 8 -14.75 11.72 2.70
CA GLU A 8 -13.31 11.49 2.85
C GLU A 8 -13.01 10.07 3.32
N ALA A 9 -13.75 9.54 4.30
CA ALA A 9 -13.59 8.15 4.73
C ALA A 9 -13.95 7.17 3.60
N GLN A 10 -14.98 7.47 2.81
CA GLN A 10 -15.42 6.62 1.70
C GLN A 10 -14.46 6.70 0.50
N ALA A 11 -13.87 7.87 0.23
CA ALA A 11 -12.78 8.03 -0.72
C ALA A 11 -11.50 7.33 -0.27
N ALA A 12 -11.17 7.39 1.03
CA ALA A 12 -10.05 6.66 1.63
C ALA A 12 -10.25 5.14 1.54
N VAL A 13 -11.48 4.65 1.76
CA VAL A 13 -11.85 3.23 1.62
C VAL A 13 -11.78 2.77 0.16
N ALA A 14 -12.29 3.55 -0.81
CA ALA A 14 -12.19 3.22 -2.23
C ALA A 14 -10.74 3.24 -2.76
N THR A 15 -9.86 4.01 -2.11
CA THR A 15 -8.42 4.05 -2.41
C THR A 15 -7.65 2.94 -1.66
N ALA A 16 -8.23 2.35 -0.61
CA ALA A 16 -7.62 1.32 0.23
C ALA A 16 -7.71 -0.10 -0.32
N GLU A 17 -8.54 -0.36 -1.34
CA GLU A 17 -8.73 -1.72 -1.84
C GLU A 17 -7.51 -2.24 -2.63
N GLY A 18 -6.56 -1.40 -3.02
CA GLY A 18 -5.40 -1.83 -3.80
C GLY A 18 -5.74 -2.10 -5.27
N VAL A 19 -4.74 -2.48 -6.07
CA VAL A 19 -4.93 -2.82 -7.49
C VAL A 19 -4.90 -4.34 -7.63
N ALA A 20 -5.95 -4.92 -8.24
CA ALA A 20 -5.94 -6.34 -8.57
C ALA A 20 -4.84 -6.64 -9.58
N GLN A 21 -3.96 -7.58 -9.23
CA GLN A 21 -3.01 -8.14 -10.18
C GLN A 21 -3.77 -8.71 -11.39
N THR A 22 -3.23 -8.49 -12.59
CA THR A 22 -3.75 -9.11 -13.80
C THR A 22 -2.61 -9.76 -14.57
N ASP A 23 -2.73 -11.05 -14.83
CA ASP A 23 -1.81 -11.84 -15.64
C ASP A 23 -2.50 -12.29 -16.93
N THR A 24 -1.72 -12.42 -18.01
CA THR A 24 -2.16 -13.07 -19.24
C THR A 24 -1.49 -14.42 -19.39
N VAL A 25 -2.29 -15.47 -19.56
CA VAL A 25 -1.83 -16.76 -20.04
C VAL A 25 -2.11 -16.84 -21.55
N THR A 26 -1.15 -17.32 -22.33
CA THR A 26 -1.32 -17.56 -23.77
C THR A 26 -1.07 -19.03 -24.05
N LEU A 27 -2.06 -19.68 -24.67
CA LEU A 27 -2.00 -21.04 -25.18
C LEU A 27 -1.81 -20.99 -26.70
N ASP A 28 -0.99 -21.88 -27.24
CA ASP A 28 -0.76 -22.01 -28.68
C ASP A 28 -0.47 -23.46 -29.04
N GLY A 29 -0.55 -23.80 -30.32
CA GLY A 29 -0.34 -25.13 -30.87
C GLY A 29 -1.53 -25.67 -31.65
N THR A 30 -1.28 -26.74 -32.39
CA THR A 30 -2.31 -27.56 -33.02
C THR A 30 -3.07 -28.33 -31.94
N ILE A 31 -4.36 -28.61 -32.17
CA ILE A 31 -5.19 -29.32 -31.19
C ILE A 31 -5.33 -30.78 -31.61
N GLU A 32 -4.78 -31.68 -30.79
CA GLU A 32 -4.90 -33.12 -30.92
C GLU A 32 -5.40 -33.78 -29.62
N ASP A 33 -6.10 -34.91 -29.75
CA ASP A 33 -6.57 -35.66 -28.59
C ASP A 33 -5.38 -36.11 -27.72
N GLY A 34 -5.47 -35.82 -26.42
CA GLY A 34 -4.42 -36.12 -25.44
C GLY A 34 -3.49 -34.96 -25.11
N ASP A 35 -3.48 -33.86 -25.89
CA ASP A 35 -2.69 -32.67 -25.54
C ASP A 35 -3.13 -32.10 -24.20
N VAL A 36 -2.17 -31.61 -23.42
CA VAL A 36 -2.40 -31.16 -22.05
C VAL A 36 -1.96 -29.71 -21.90
N TYR A 37 -2.84 -28.88 -21.35
CA TYR A 37 -2.55 -27.49 -20.99
C TYR A 37 -2.80 -27.30 -19.50
N SER A 38 -1.82 -26.73 -18.79
CA SER A 38 -1.89 -26.53 -17.35
C SER A 38 -1.52 -25.11 -16.96
N VAL A 39 -2.23 -24.58 -15.96
CA VAL A 39 -1.92 -23.33 -15.27
C VAL A 39 -1.74 -23.64 -13.79
N THR A 40 -0.63 -23.20 -13.22
CA THR A 40 -0.36 -23.30 -11.78
C THR A 40 -0.54 -21.93 -11.14
N ILE A 41 -1.46 -21.81 -10.18
CA ILE A 41 -1.75 -20.58 -9.43
C ILE A 41 -1.45 -20.83 -7.96
N ASP A 42 -0.49 -20.10 -7.39
CA ASP A 42 -0.06 -20.25 -5.98
C ASP A 42 0.30 -21.69 -5.55
N GLY A 43 0.67 -22.52 -6.53
CA GLY A 43 1.00 -23.93 -6.34
C GLY A 43 -0.13 -24.90 -6.68
N ASP A 44 -1.37 -24.42 -6.82
CA ASP A 44 -2.50 -25.22 -7.28
C ASP A 44 -2.47 -25.38 -8.79
N VAL A 45 -2.40 -26.62 -9.26
CA VAL A 45 -2.30 -26.95 -10.69
C VAL A 45 -3.68 -27.28 -11.24
N VAL A 46 -4.11 -26.49 -12.22
CA VAL A 46 -5.33 -26.72 -12.99
C VAL A 46 -4.94 -27.20 -14.39
N THR A 47 -5.53 -28.31 -14.84
CA THR A 47 -5.15 -28.97 -16.09
C THR A 47 -6.38 -29.25 -16.95
N VAL A 48 -6.23 -29.10 -18.26
CA VAL A 48 -7.18 -29.54 -19.28
C VAL A 48 -6.47 -30.46 -20.25
N THR A 49 -7.05 -31.64 -20.47
CA THR A 49 -6.61 -32.64 -21.47
C THR A 49 -7.60 -32.68 -22.62
N VAL A 50 -7.12 -32.43 -23.84
CA VAL A 50 -7.93 -32.44 -25.05
C VAL A 50 -8.57 -33.82 -25.27
N GLY A 51 -9.86 -33.84 -25.58
CA GLY A 51 -10.65 -35.05 -25.78
C GLY A 51 -11.10 -35.76 -24.49
N THR A 52 -10.56 -35.36 -23.33
CA THR A 52 -11.03 -35.82 -22.01
C THR A 52 -11.88 -34.74 -21.35
N ASP A 53 -11.32 -33.54 -21.22
CA ASP A 53 -11.96 -32.38 -20.61
C ASP A 53 -12.61 -31.45 -21.66
N THR A 54 -12.35 -31.74 -22.94
CA THR A 54 -12.98 -31.09 -24.10
C THR A 54 -13.65 -32.15 -24.99
N ALA A 55 -14.36 -31.70 -26.04
CA ALA A 55 -14.70 -32.61 -27.14
C ALA A 55 -13.43 -33.11 -27.85
N ALA A 56 -13.55 -34.20 -28.61
CA ALA A 56 -12.44 -34.78 -29.35
C ALA A 56 -11.95 -33.83 -30.47
N ALA A 57 -10.64 -33.78 -30.71
CA ALA A 57 -10.03 -32.98 -31.78
C ALA A 57 -10.66 -33.25 -33.15
N SER A 58 -11.08 -34.50 -33.41
CA SER A 58 -11.79 -34.90 -34.63
C SER A 58 -13.12 -34.18 -34.86
N THR A 59 -13.71 -33.54 -33.84
CA THR A 59 -14.93 -32.72 -33.98
C THR A 59 -14.64 -31.28 -34.42
N GLY A 60 -13.36 -30.93 -34.65
CA GLY A 60 -12.94 -29.62 -35.13
C GLY A 60 -12.91 -28.53 -34.05
N ILE A 61 -12.65 -28.91 -32.79
CA ILE A 61 -12.40 -27.93 -31.72
C ILE A 61 -11.13 -27.13 -32.00
N THR A 62 -11.05 -25.97 -31.37
CA THR A 62 -10.00 -24.98 -31.54
C THR A 62 -9.32 -24.68 -30.22
N ILE A 63 -8.20 -23.94 -30.25
CA ILE A 63 -7.54 -23.45 -29.05
C ILE A 63 -8.48 -22.57 -28.18
N ALA A 64 -9.48 -21.93 -28.78
CA ALA A 64 -10.52 -21.18 -28.06
C ALA A 64 -11.43 -22.07 -27.21
N ASP A 65 -11.66 -23.31 -27.63
CA ASP A 65 -12.44 -24.29 -26.87
C ASP A 65 -11.63 -24.81 -25.67
N VAL A 66 -10.34 -25.09 -25.88
CA VAL A 66 -9.40 -25.47 -24.80
C VAL A 66 -9.26 -24.34 -23.78
N ARG A 67 -9.07 -23.09 -24.24
CA ARG A 67 -9.07 -21.89 -23.40
C ARG A 67 -10.35 -21.81 -22.57
N THR A 68 -11.51 -22.04 -23.19
CA THR A 68 -12.81 -21.97 -22.49
C THR A 68 -12.93 -23.06 -21.43
N ALA A 69 -12.49 -24.29 -21.72
CA ALA A 69 -12.43 -25.37 -20.75
C ALA A 69 -11.51 -25.02 -19.58
N LEU A 70 -10.34 -24.44 -19.85
CA LEU A 70 -9.37 -24.09 -18.80
C LEU A 70 -9.84 -22.91 -17.94
N VAL A 71 -10.49 -21.90 -18.53
CA VAL A 71 -11.16 -20.82 -17.78
C VAL A 71 -12.22 -21.38 -16.83
N ASN A 72 -13.05 -22.30 -17.32
CA ASN A 72 -14.08 -22.92 -16.49
C ASN A 72 -13.46 -23.77 -15.37
N ALA A 73 -12.39 -24.52 -15.67
CA ALA A 73 -11.68 -25.31 -14.69
C ALA A 73 -11.02 -24.45 -13.60
N ILE A 74 -10.38 -23.33 -13.96
CA ILE A 74 -9.77 -22.40 -12.99
C ILE A 74 -10.86 -21.78 -12.09
N ASN A 75 -12.01 -21.43 -12.66
CA ASN A 75 -13.12 -20.84 -11.92
C ASN A 75 -13.98 -21.88 -11.18
N ASP A 76 -13.64 -23.17 -11.24
CA ASP A 76 -14.31 -24.21 -10.46
C ASP A 76 -13.69 -24.26 -9.07
N ALA A 77 -14.49 -23.99 -8.05
CA ALA A 77 -14.08 -24.01 -6.65
C ALA A 77 -13.51 -25.38 -6.21
N ALA A 78 -13.82 -26.47 -6.93
CA ALA A 78 -13.23 -27.78 -6.67
C ALA A 78 -11.71 -27.84 -6.93
N ASN A 79 -11.17 -26.91 -7.73
CA ASN A 79 -9.76 -26.87 -8.12
C ASN A 79 -8.90 -25.90 -7.30
N GLY A 80 -9.47 -25.24 -6.28
CA GLY A 80 -8.73 -24.41 -5.30
C GLY A 80 -8.31 -23.00 -5.77
N ALA A 81 -8.18 -22.79 -7.09
CA ALA A 81 -7.66 -21.53 -7.63
C ALA A 81 -8.59 -20.31 -7.46
N THR A 82 -9.88 -20.51 -7.16
CA THR A 82 -10.87 -19.43 -7.05
C THR A 82 -10.64 -18.49 -5.86
N ASP A 83 -9.89 -18.93 -4.86
CA ASP A 83 -9.54 -18.11 -3.71
C ASP A 83 -8.48 -17.05 -4.07
N SER A 84 -7.64 -17.34 -5.08
CA SER A 84 -6.57 -16.47 -5.55
C SER A 84 -6.97 -15.63 -6.76
N VAL A 85 -7.69 -16.21 -7.73
CA VAL A 85 -7.97 -15.56 -9.03
C VAL A 85 -9.37 -15.79 -9.56
N VAL A 86 -9.79 -14.89 -10.44
CA VAL A 86 -10.90 -15.08 -11.39
C VAL A 86 -10.32 -15.10 -12.81
N ALA A 87 -10.60 -16.16 -13.56
CA ALA A 87 -10.17 -16.31 -14.95
C ALA A 87 -11.26 -15.83 -15.92
N SER A 88 -10.85 -15.25 -17.05
CA SER A 88 -11.73 -14.88 -18.16
C SER A 88 -11.01 -15.01 -19.50
N ALA A 89 -11.76 -15.00 -20.61
CA ALA A 89 -11.15 -15.00 -21.93
C ALA A 89 -10.41 -13.68 -22.20
N GLY A 90 -9.19 -13.78 -22.74
CA GLY A 90 -8.40 -12.65 -23.22
C GLY A 90 -8.78 -12.24 -24.65
N SER A 91 -7.95 -11.39 -25.25
CA SER A 91 -8.20 -10.80 -26.58
C SER A 91 -7.96 -11.76 -27.77
N GLY A 92 -7.32 -12.91 -27.55
CA GLY A 92 -7.03 -13.93 -28.56
C GLY A 92 -7.67 -15.29 -28.24
N ASP A 93 -7.71 -16.17 -29.24
CA ASP A 93 -8.32 -17.50 -29.12
C ASP A 93 -7.65 -18.34 -28.03
N GLY A 94 -6.32 -18.27 -27.87
CA GLY A 94 -5.59 -18.94 -26.79
C GLY A 94 -5.33 -18.07 -25.55
N ALA A 95 -5.81 -16.83 -25.49
CA ALA A 95 -5.48 -15.91 -24.40
C ALA A 95 -6.46 -16.05 -23.22
N ILE A 96 -5.94 -16.11 -22.00
CA ILE A 96 -6.70 -16.10 -20.74
C ILE A 96 -6.21 -14.92 -19.91
N THR A 97 -7.14 -14.15 -19.35
CA THR A 97 -6.85 -13.11 -18.36
C THR A 97 -7.15 -13.67 -16.97
N LEU A 98 -6.13 -13.73 -16.11
CA LEU A 98 -6.26 -14.03 -14.68
C LEU A 98 -6.28 -12.71 -13.92
N THR A 99 -7.33 -12.46 -13.14
CA THR A 99 -7.43 -11.27 -12.27
C THR A 99 -7.42 -11.73 -10.82
N ALA A 100 -6.66 -11.09 -9.94
CA ALA A 100 -6.69 -11.39 -8.52
C ALA A 100 -8.12 -11.31 -7.99
N ALA A 101 -8.55 -12.33 -7.24
CA ALA A 101 -9.89 -12.40 -6.67
C ALA A 101 -10.13 -11.27 -5.65
N MET A 102 -9.06 -10.81 -4.99
CA MET A 102 -9.08 -9.67 -4.09
C MET A 102 -7.99 -8.66 -4.47
N PRO A 103 -8.36 -7.40 -4.80
CA PRO A 103 -7.38 -6.35 -5.06
C PRO A 103 -6.38 -6.19 -3.91
N GLY A 104 -5.12 -5.91 -4.24
CA GLY A 104 -4.05 -5.79 -3.25
C GLY A 104 -3.48 -7.12 -2.72
N ILE A 105 -4.10 -8.27 -3.01
CA ILE A 105 -3.53 -9.60 -2.77
C ILE A 105 -3.03 -10.16 -4.11
N GLY A 106 -1.73 -10.41 -4.19
CA GLY A 106 -1.10 -10.95 -5.39
C GLY A 106 -1.20 -12.47 -5.46
N PHE A 107 -0.98 -13.00 -6.66
CA PHE A 107 -0.85 -14.43 -6.93
C PHE A 107 0.36 -14.68 -7.82
N THR A 108 0.87 -15.91 -7.77
CA THR A 108 1.87 -16.41 -8.71
C THR A 108 1.17 -17.25 -9.77
N ALA A 109 1.51 -17.04 -11.05
CA ALA A 109 1.00 -17.87 -12.13
C ALA A 109 2.13 -18.36 -13.05
N THR A 110 2.08 -19.65 -13.38
CA THR A 110 2.88 -20.24 -14.47
C THR A 110 1.98 -21.07 -15.36
N ALA A 111 2.36 -21.24 -16.62
CA ALA A 111 1.63 -22.06 -17.57
C ALA A 111 2.59 -23.04 -18.26
N SER A 112 2.07 -24.21 -18.63
CA SER A 112 2.80 -25.23 -19.37
C SER A 112 1.86 -25.98 -20.31
N ALA A 113 2.42 -26.53 -21.38
CA ALA A 113 1.72 -27.39 -22.31
C ALA A 113 2.55 -28.65 -22.59
N THR A 114 1.90 -29.78 -22.82
CA THR A 114 2.52 -31.04 -23.22
C THR A 114 1.81 -31.56 -24.46
N ASN A 115 2.59 -31.78 -25.52
CA ASN A 115 2.14 -32.48 -26.71
C ASN A 115 2.01 -33.98 -26.41
N ASN A 116 0.83 -34.55 -26.65
CA ASN A 116 0.66 -36.00 -26.73
C ASN A 116 0.06 -36.45 -28.07
N GLY A 117 -0.07 -35.51 -29.01
CA GLY A 117 -0.55 -35.70 -30.37
C GLY A 117 0.54 -36.03 -31.39
N GLY A 118 0.25 -35.72 -32.65
CA GLY A 118 1.11 -36.03 -33.80
C GLY A 118 2.06 -34.89 -34.17
N VAL A 119 1.68 -33.64 -33.87
CA VAL A 119 2.44 -32.42 -34.14
C VAL A 119 2.93 -31.84 -32.80
N ASP A 120 4.25 -31.64 -32.68
CA ASP A 120 4.89 -31.13 -31.46
C ASP A 120 5.06 -29.62 -31.51
N ASP A 121 3.98 -28.89 -31.23
CA ASP A 121 3.94 -27.43 -31.29
C ASP A 121 3.20 -26.75 -30.12
N GLN A 122 2.73 -27.52 -29.13
CA GLN A 122 1.97 -27.00 -28.00
C GLN A 122 2.86 -26.14 -27.09
N SER A 123 2.36 -24.96 -26.76
CA SER A 123 3.03 -24.00 -25.91
C SER A 123 2.05 -23.33 -24.97
N ALA A 124 2.52 -23.00 -23.77
CA ALA A 124 1.79 -22.12 -22.86
C ALA A 124 2.76 -21.23 -22.09
N THR A 125 2.41 -19.95 -21.96
CA THR A 125 3.19 -18.97 -21.22
C THR A 125 2.29 -18.11 -20.35
N ALA A 126 2.76 -17.73 -19.16
CA ALA A 126 2.11 -16.76 -18.30
C ALA A 126 2.98 -15.51 -18.17
N SER A 127 2.37 -14.34 -18.23
CA SER A 127 3.06 -13.06 -18.02
C SER A 127 2.16 -12.11 -17.22
N THR A 128 2.74 -11.47 -16.21
CA THR A 128 2.08 -10.39 -15.48
C THR A 128 1.95 -9.17 -16.38
N VAL A 129 0.73 -8.62 -16.48
CA VAL A 129 0.43 -7.40 -17.22
C VAL A 129 0.35 -6.21 -16.27
N THR A 130 -0.33 -6.41 -15.14
CA THR A 130 -0.44 -5.46 -14.04
C THR A 130 -0.01 -6.18 -12.76
N GLY A 131 1.09 -5.76 -12.15
CA GLY A 131 1.54 -6.34 -10.89
C GLY A 131 0.58 -6.04 -9.74
N ASN A 132 0.59 -6.88 -8.69
CA ASN A 132 -0.13 -6.58 -7.46
C ASN A 132 0.42 -5.29 -6.85
N LEU A 133 -0.47 -4.34 -6.57
CA LEU A 133 -0.16 -3.23 -5.69
C LEU A 133 -1.05 -3.38 -4.48
N GLY A 134 -0.46 -3.86 -3.38
CA GLY A 134 -1.11 -3.89 -2.07
C GLY A 134 -1.79 -2.55 -1.80
N GLY A 135 -2.91 -2.56 -1.08
CA GLY A 135 -3.61 -1.35 -0.64
C GLY A 135 -2.68 -0.46 0.20
N ALA A 136 -1.78 0.26 -0.45
CA ALA A 136 -0.87 1.18 0.14
C ALA A 136 -1.60 2.52 0.23
N THR A 137 -2.59 2.62 1.11
CA THR A 137 -3.01 3.92 1.64
C THR A 137 -1.97 4.38 2.63
N GLN A 138 -0.77 4.66 2.11
CA GLN A 138 0.16 5.49 2.84
C GLN A 138 -0.52 6.85 2.99
N VAL A 139 -0.76 7.26 4.24
CA VAL A 139 -1.33 8.57 4.56
C VAL A 139 -0.20 9.42 5.08
N ALA A 140 0.00 10.60 4.48
CA ALA A 140 0.91 11.59 5.02
C ALA A 140 0.35 12.13 6.34
N GLN A 141 1.18 12.15 7.37
CA GLN A 141 0.82 12.79 8.63
C GLN A 141 0.57 14.28 8.41
N LEU A 142 -0.45 14.81 9.08
CA LEU A 142 -0.73 16.24 9.18
C LEU A 142 -0.82 16.59 10.65
N ASP A 143 0.03 17.51 11.08
CA ASP A 143 -0.04 18.16 12.38
C ASP A 143 -0.52 19.61 12.21
N THR A 144 -1.41 20.04 13.10
CA THR A 144 -1.84 21.44 13.20
C THR A 144 -1.21 22.07 14.43
N VAL A 145 -0.52 23.18 14.23
CA VAL A 145 0.01 24.01 15.31
C VAL A 145 -0.87 25.23 15.50
N THR A 146 -1.32 25.47 16.73
CA THR A 146 -2.10 26.65 17.12
C THR A 146 -1.26 27.56 17.98
N LEU A 147 -1.19 28.84 17.60
CA LEU A 147 -0.51 29.91 18.32
C LEU A 147 -1.54 30.75 19.09
N GLN A 148 -1.21 31.25 20.28
CA GLN A 148 -2.09 32.08 21.11
C GLN A 148 -1.29 33.12 21.87
N GLY A 149 -1.97 34.16 22.34
CA GLY A 149 -1.43 35.26 23.13
C GLY A 149 -1.29 36.56 22.32
N ALA A 150 -1.06 37.67 23.01
CA ALA A 150 -0.73 38.93 22.38
C ALA A 150 0.71 38.86 21.83
N VAL A 151 0.96 39.48 20.67
CA VAL A 151 2.29 39.50 20.05
C VAL A 151 3.06 40.72 20.55
N GLU A 152 4.12 40.47 21.31
CA GLU A 152 4.96 41.50 21.90
C GLU A 152 6.44 41.26 21.58
N ALA A 153 7.21 42.35 21.49
CA ALA A 153 8.63 42.27 21.26
C ALA A 153 9.32 41.40 22.34
N GLY A 154 10.16 40.46 21.89
CA GLY A 154 10.85 39.51 22.76
C GLY A 154 10.13 38.17 22.94
N ASP A 155 8.84 38.06 22.60
CA ASP A 155 8.16 36.76 22.60
C ASP A 155 8.85 35.80 21.62
N THR A 156 8.80 34.52 21.94
CA THR A 156 9.41 33.48 21.12
C THR A 156 8.44 32.35 20.89
N TYR A 157 8.17 32.03 19.63
CA TYR A 157 7.36 30.88 19.23
C TYR A 157 8.27 29.86 18.55
N SER A 158 8.19 28.60 18.95
CA SER A 158 9.05 27.54 18.44
C SER A 158 8.27 26.30 18.06
N VAL A 159 8.66 25.68 16.95
CA VAL A 159 8.21 24.37 16.51
C VAL A 159 9.42 23.45 16.44
N THR A 160 9.33 22.27 17.04
CA THR A 160 10.36 21.24 16.95
C THR A 160 9.85 20.12 16.05
N VAL A 161 10.53 19.85 14.93
CA VAL A 161 10.21 18.74 14.01
C VAL A 161 11.37 17.76 13.99
N ASN A 162 11.13 16.48 14.30
CA ASN A 162 12.16 15.43 14.37
C ASN A 162 13.41 15.83 15.19
N GLY A 163 13.22 16.64 16.23
CA GLY A 163 14.30 17.17 17.07
C GLY A 163 14.97 18.46 16.55
N THR A 164 14.68 18.91 15.33
CA THR A 164 15.11 20.21 14.81
C THR A 164 14.21 21.31 15.36
N ILE A 165 14.78 22.21 16.16
CA ILE A 165 14.05 23.35 16.73
C ILE A 165 14.13 24.52 15.77
N VAL A 166 12.97 25.05 15.38
CA VAL A 166 12.81 26.26 14.58
C VAL A 166 12.08 27.29 15.44
N SER A 167 12.68 28.48 15.58
CA SER A 167 12.17 29.53 16.47
C SER A 167 12.03 30.86 15.73
N VAL A 168 10.96 31.57 16.02
CA VAL A 168 10.75 32.98 15.64
C VAL A 168 10.74 33.80 16.92
N ILE A 169 11.68 34.73 17.05
CA ILE A 169 11.73 35.73 18.12
C ILE A 169 11.11 37.02 17.57
N ILE A 170 10.12 37.57 18.27
CA ILE A 170 9.45 38.79 17.84
C ILE A 170 10.42 39.98 17.98
N PRO A 171 10.72 40.70 16.89
CA PRO A 171 11.70 41.77 16.90
C PRO A 171 11.19 43.02 17.62
N THR A 172 12.11 43.81 18.16
CA THR A 172 11.80 45.06 18.89
C THR A 172 11.41 46.23 17.99
N ASP A 173 11.44 46.05 16.66
CA ASP A 173 11.14 47.09 15.68
C ASP A 173 9.66 47.12 15.25
N ASN A 174 8.82 46.28 15.86
CA ASN A 174 7.40 46.13 15.55
C ASN A 174 7.12 45.71 14.09
N SER A 175 8.05 45.02 13.42
CA SER A 175 7.81 44.46 12.09
C SER A 175 6.86 43.25 12.09
N ILE A 176 6.69 42.60 13.25
CA ILE A 176 5.73 41.52 13.50
C ILE A 176 4.84 41.93 14.68
N THR A 177 3.53 42.05 14.45
CA THR A 177 2.56 42.51 15.46
C THR A 177 1.28 41.67 15.51
N THR A 178 1.14 40.66 14.64
CA THR A 178 -0.03 39.77 14.62
C THR A 178 0.38 38.30 14.57
N LEU A 179 -0.48 37.41 15.07
CA LEU A 179 -0.25 35.96 15.02
C LEU A 179 -0.16 35.42 13.58
N THR A 180 -0.88 36.03 12.64
CA THR A 180 -0.73 35.75 11.20
C THR A 180 0.71 35.96 10.73
N GLN A 181 1.35 37.06 11.13
CA GLN A 181 2.74 37.35 10.75
C GLN A 181 3.74 36.42 11.45
N VAL A 182 3.47 36.04 12.72
CA VAL A 182 4.27 35.02 13.43
C VAL A 182 4.17 33.67 12.72
N ARG A 183 2.95 33.25 12.37
CA ARG A 183 2.66 32.03 11.61
C ARG A 183 3.41 32.02 10.29
N ASP A 184 3.29 33.08 9.50
CA ASP A 184 3.93 33.17 8.18
C ASP A 184 5.47 33.11 8.32
N ALA A 185 6.03 33.80 9.32
CA ALA A 185 7.45 33.72 9.63
C ALA A 185 7.89 32.30 10.05
N LEU A 186 7.09 31.58 10.84
CA LEU A 186 7.35 30.19 11.22
C LEU A 186 7.26 29.24 10.02
N VAL A 187 6.26 29.42 9.15
CA VAL A 187 6.11 28.62 7.92
C VAL A 187 7.35 28.76 7.05
N THR A 188 7.79 29.98 6.79
CA THR A 188 9.03 30.23 6.04
C THR A 188 10.23 29.62 6.77
N ALA A 189 10.39 29.86 8.06
CA ALA A 189 11.53 29.37 8.82
C ALA A 189 11.60 27.82 8.88
N ILE A 190 10.46 27.12 8.96
CA ILE A 190 10.42 25.66 8.95
C ILE A 190 10.86 25.12 7.60
N ASN A 191 10.26 25.62 6.51
CA ASN A 191 10.55 25.19 5.15
C ASN A 191 12.00 25.47 4.73
N ASP A 192 12.59 26.57 5.23
CA ASP A 192 13.99 26.93 4.97
C ASP A 192 15.00 26.21 5.89
N SER A 193 14.52 25.51 6.93
CA SER A 193 15.36 24.77 7.87
C SER A 193 15.64 23.33 7.43
N ALA A 194 16.47 22.62 8.19
CA ALA A 194 16.68 21.19 7.98
C ALA A 194 15.39 20.34 8.16
N ALA A 195 14.37 20.84 8.87
CA ALA A 195 13.09 20.17 8.97
C ALA A 195 12.32 20.16 7.64
N GLY A 196 12.52 21.17 6.78
CA GLY A 196 11.89 21.27 5.46
C GLY A 196 12.32 20.21 4.45
N ALA A 197 13.22 19.28 4.83
CA ALA A 197 13.56 18.11 4.04
C ALA A 197 12.60 16.91 4.26
N ASP A 198 11.88 16.91 5.39
CA ASP A 198 10.97 15.82 5.79
C ASP A 198 9.50 16.25 5.76
N VAL A 199 9.23 17.56 5.88
CA VAL A 199 7.88 18.11 6.01
C VAL A 199 7.72 19.41 5.23
N THR A 200 6.50 19.67 4.78
CA THR A 200 6.06 20.95 4.24
C THR A 200 5.18 21.66 5.26
N ALA A 201 5.58 22.87 5.67
CA ALA A 201 4.74 23.77 6.46
C ALA A 201 3.93 24.71 5.56
N ALA A 202 2.68 24.96 5.94
CA ALA A 202 1.77 25.89 5.26
C ALA A 202 0.87 26.62 6.26
N ALA A 203 0.24 27.73 5.85
CA ALA A 203 -0.80 28.35 6.65
C ALA A 203 -1.98 27.39 6.85
N GLY A 204 -2.53 27.35 8.06
CA GLY A 204 -3.72 26.57 8.41
C GLY A 204 -5.01 27.33 8.10
N ASP A 205 -6.14 26.76 8.54
CA ASP A 205 -7.48 27.29 8.23
C ASP A 205 -7.83 28.61 8.93
N SER A 206 -7.02 29.03 9.92
CA SER A 206 -7.20 30.27 10.68
C SER A 206 -5.89 31.05 10.81
N ASP A 207 -6.01 32.32 11.19
CA ASP A 207 -4.88 33.25 11.32
C ASP A 207 -3.81 32.77 12.31
N GLU A 208 -4.24 32.03 13.33
CA GLU A 208 -3.39 31.53 14.41
C GLU A 208 -2.85 30.11 14.19
N THR A 209 -3.18 29.48 13.07
CA THR A 209 -2.86 28.05 12.83
C THR A 209 -1.92 27.87 11.66
N LEU A 210 -0.95 26.96 11.78
CA LEU A 210 -0.21 26.40 10.64
C LEU A 210 -0.37 24.89 10.55
N ALA A 211 -0.28 24.37 9.33
CA ALA A 211 -0.27 22.96 8.99
C ALA A 211 1.17 22.51 8.73
N ILE A 212 1.53 21.32 9.21
CA ILE A 212 2.81 20.64 8.91
C ILE A 212 2.47 19.27 8.36
N THR A 213 2.80 19.03 7.09
CA THR A 213 2.48 17.79 6.37
C THR A 213 3.75 17.01 6.10
N ALA A 214 3.74 15.70 6.33
CA ALA A 214 4.85 14.83 5.92
C ALA A 214 5.01 14.86 4.39
N ASP A 215 6.23 15.04 3.90
CA ASP A 215 6.49 15.07 2.44
C ASP A 215 6.31 13.69 1.81
N VAL A 216 6.53 12.63 2.59
CA VAL A 216 6.39 11.24 2.16
C VAL A 216 5.31 10.56 2.99
N ALA A 217 4.22 10.17 2.33
CA ALA A 217 3.16 9.39 2.97
C ALA A 217 3.71 8.07 3.54
N GLY A 218 3.23 7.65 4.72
CA GLY A 218 3.74 6.45 5.41
C GLY A 218 5.03 6.68 6.20
N VAL A 219 5.68 7.84 6.06
CA VAL A 219 6.80 8.28 6.89
C VAL A 219 6.30 9.27 7.94
N ALA A 220 6.34 8.86 9.21
CA ALA A 220 5.91 9.71 10.33
C ALA A 220 6.97 10.75 10.69
N PHE A 221 6.53 11.85 11.26
CA PHE A 221 7.39 12.82 11.95
C PHE A 221 6.86 13.10 13.36
N THR A 222 7.72 13.63 14.23
CA THR A 222 7.28 14.17 15.53
C THR A 222 7.27 15.68 15.46
N ALA A 223 6.16 16.34 15.85
CA ALA A 223 6.14 17.78 16.07
C ALA A 223 5.66 18.18 17.46
N THR A 224 6.35 19.15 18.05
CA THR A 224 5.90 19.85 19.27
C THR A 224 6.02 21.36 19.05
N ALA A 225 5.14 22.12 19.71
CA ALA A 225 5.17 23.57 19.66
C ALA A 225 5.25 24.14 21.08
N THR A 226 5.98 25.25 21.24
CA THR A 226 6.13 25.97 22.51
C THR A 226 6.15 27.47 22.25
N ALA A 227 5.74 28.24 23.25
CA ALA A 227 5.86 29.69 23.26
C ALA A 227 6.47 30.15 24.58
N THR A 228 7.29 31.20 24.53
CA THR A 228 7.88 31.86 25.70
C THR A 228 7.60 33.35 25.62
N ASN A 229 7.08 33.90 26.72
CA ASN A 229 6.80 35.32 26.85
C ASN A 229 8.11 36.08 27.07
N GLY A 230 8.37 37.07 26.22
CA GLY A 230 9.44 38.06 26.41
C GLY A 230 8.92 39.48 26.58
N GLY A 231 7.62 39.70 26.30
CA GLY A 231 6.90 40.94 26.45
C GLY A 231 6.39 41.24 27.86
N GLY A 232 5.39 42.12 27.94
CA GLY A 232 4.80 42.58 29.20
C GLY A 232 3.71 41.66 29.72
N ASN A 233 3.05 40.93 28.83
CA ASN A 233 2.03 39.93 29.17
C ASN A 233 2.64 38.52 29.17
N ALA A 234 2.10 37.67 30.04
CA ALA A 234 2.49 36.27 30.13
C ALA A 234 1.33 35.37 29.65
N ASP A 235 0.97 35.48 28.38
CA ASP A 235 -0.21 34.85 27.78
C ASP A 235 0.08 34.00 26.53
N ASN A 236 1.33 33.96 26.05
CA ASN A 236 1.68 33.19 24.87
C ASN A 236 1.62 31.68 25.14
N VAL A 237 0.97 30.97 24.22
CA VAL A 237 0.89 29.51 24.20
C VAL A 237 1.05 29.03 22.77
N ALA A 238 1.70 27.89 22.58
CA ALA A 238 1.66 27.17 21.33
C ALA A 238 1.40 25.68 21.60
N GLN A 239 0.63 25.04 20.73
CA GLN A 239 0.30 23.63 20.85
C GLN A 239 0.35 22.98 19.48
N SER A 240 0.95 21.79 19.38
CA SER A 240 0.87 20.92 18.20
C SER A 240 -0.10 19.78 18.48
N VAL A 241 -0.94 19.46 17.51
CA VAL A 241 -1.85 18.31 17.56
C VAL A 241 -1.79 17.59 16.22
N THR A 242 -1.59 16.27 16.24
CA THR A 242 -1.75 15.43 15.06
C THR A 242 -3.22 15.36 14.68
N THR A 243 -3.59 15.96 13.56
CA THR A 243 -4.96 16.02 13.05
C THR A 243 -5.22 14.95 11.99
N THR A 244 -4.17 14.47 11.32
CA THR A 244 -4.18 13.23 10.53
C THR A 244 -2.97 12.37 10.89
N ALA A 245 -3.21 11.14 11.33
CA ALA A 245 -2.14 10.22 11.70
C ALA A 245 -1.40 9.69 10.46
N ASN A 246 -0.09 9.43 10.61
CA ASN A 246 0.65 8.66 9.61
C ASN A 246 0.08 7.23 9.53
N LEU A 247 -0.17 6.74 8.32
CA LEU A 247 -0.55 5.34 8.11
C LEU A 247 0.43 4.68 7.14
N ARG A 248 1.02 3.55 7.56
CA ARG A 248 1.88 2.72 6.70
C ARG A 248 1.02 1.71 5.95
N GLY A 249 1.45 1.29 4.77
CA GLY A 249 0.77 0.23 4.02
C GLY A 249 0.72 -1.08 4.82
N ALA A 250 -0.30 -1.90 4.58
CA ALA A 250 -0.50 -3.17 5.29
C ALA A 250 0.71 -4.11 5.14
N ASP A 251 1.35 -4.11 3.98
CA ASP A 251 2.54 -4.93 3.70
C ASP A 251 3.77 -4.47 4.48
N ASP A 252 3.98 -3.15 4.60
CA ASP A 252 5.08 -2.60 5.41
C ASP A 252 4.89 -2.91 6.89
N LEU A 253 3.63 -2.84 7.36
CA LEU A 253 3.28 -3.19 8.72
C LEU A 253 3.45 -4.69 8.97
N ALA A 254 3.06 -5.54 8.01
CA ALA A 254 3.25 -6.99 8.08
C ALA A 254 4.73 -7.39 8.03
N ALA A 255 5.53 -6.76 7.18
CA ALA A 255 6.99 -6.97 7.11
C ALA A 255 7.68 -6.55 8.42
N GLN A 256 7.29 -5.40 8.99
CA GLN A 256 7.80 -4.95 10.29
C GLN A 256 7.38 -5.91 11.42
N ALA A 257 6.11 -6.34 11.45
CA ALA A 257 5.60 -7.29 12.44
C ALA A 257 6.27 -8.67 12.33
N GLY A 258 6.55 -9.15 11.12
CA GLY A 258 7.30 -10.38 10.88
C GLY A 258 8.75 -10.31 11.39
N THR A 259 9.39 -9.13 11.26
CA THR A 259 10.73 -8.87 11.80
C THR A 259 10.74 -8.86 13.32
N ILE A 260 9.76 -8.20 13.95
CA ILE A 260 9.58 -8.18 15.42
C ILE A 260 9.32 -9.60 15.95
N GLY A 261 8.51 -10.40 15.24
CA GLY A 261 8.26 -11.79 15.58
C GLY A 261 9.54 -12.64 15.60
N TYR A 262 10.43 -12.43 14.63
CA TYR A 262 11.71 -13.13 14.55
C TYR A 262 12.69 -12.71 15.66
N GLU A 263 12.76 -11.42 15.99
CA GLU A 263 13.58 -10.90 17.10
C GLU A 263 13.10 -11.41 18.47
N ILE A 264 11.78 -11.44 18.68
CA ILE A 264 11.18 -12.02 19.89
C ILE A 264 11.50 -13.51 19.98
N LEU A 265 11.31 -14.29 18.92
CA LEU A 265 11.63 -15.73 18.91
C LEU A 265 13.13 -15.99 19.17
N THR A 266 14.02 -15.19 18.62
CA THR A 266 15.47 -15.37 18.76
C THR A 266 15.95 -14.96 20.16
N SER A 267 15.35 -13.91 20.76
CA SER A 267 15.65 -13.49 22.14
C SER A 267 15.08 -14.45 23.19
N LEU A 268 13.93 -15.08 22.91
CA LEU A 268 13.34 -16.14 23.73
C LEU A 268 14.12 -17.46 23.59
N GLY A 269 14.64 -17.77 22.40
CA GLY A 269 15.42 -18.99 22.15
C GLY A 269 16.69 -19.12 22.99
N ARG A 270 17.27 -18.00 23.46
CA ARG A 270 18.38 -18.01 24.43
C ARG A 270 17.94 -18.23 25.88
N ARG A 271 16.67 -17.99 26.22
CA ARG A 271 16.11 -18.13 27.58
C ARG A 271 15.31 -19.41 27.80
N TYR A 272 14.87 -20.06 26.72
CA TYR A 272 14.11 -21.31 26.78
C TYR A 272 14.89 -22.44 26.10
N HIS A 273 15.35 -23.40 26.91
CA HIS A 273 15.87 -24.66 26.41
C HIS A 273 14.71 -25.45 25.77
N ARG A 274 14.79 -25.77 24.47
CA ARG A 274 13.86 -26.73 23.88
C ARG A 274 14.11 -28.08 24.55
N VAL A 275 13.15 -28.54 25.35
CA VAL A 275 13.08 -29.93 25.78
C VAL A 275 12.24 -30.64 24.73
N TYR A 276 12.89 -31.45 23.89
CA TYR A 276 12.18 -32.39 23.05
C TYR A 276 11.61 -33.47 23.98
N ALA A 277 10.28 -33.51 24.12
CA ALA A 277 9.63 -34.66 24.72
C ALA A 277 9.70 -35.79 23.68
N ASP A 278 10.72 -36.65 23.80
CA ASP A 278 10.85 -37.84 22.97
C ASP A 278 9.56 -38.67 23.10
N GLY A 279 8.86 -38.82 21.97
CA GLY A 279 7.76 -39.76 21.83
C GLY A 279 8.32 -41.17 21.99
N ALA A 280 8.05 -41.78 23.13
CA ALA A 280 8.40 -43.16 23.40
C ALA A 280 7.69 -44.10 22.41
N ALA A 281 8.48 -44.97 21.79
CA ALA A 281 8.04 -46.19 21.10
C ALA A 281 7.58 -47.25 22.12
#